data_AF-A0A1H7QKU5-F1
#
_entry.id   AF-A0A1H7QKU5-F1
#
_cell.length_a   1.000
_cell.length_b   1.000
_cell.length_c   1.000
_cell.angle_alpha   90.00
_cell.angle_beta   90.00
_cell.angle_gamma   90.00
#
_symmetry.space_group_name_H-M   'P 1'
#
loop_
_entity.id
_entity.type
_entity.pdbx_description
1 polymer ?
#
loop_
_entity_poly.entity_id
_entity_poly.type
_entity_poly.pdbx_seq_one_letter_code
_entity_poly.pdbx_strand_id
1 'polypeptide(L)'
;INNAMVLAYAYDTDNGKYIYRNGAAEALDYLYGRNGLGFSYVSGYGDKAMGSPHHRYWAKSIDPSFPAAPAGVLAGGPCSYINNDKYLRSLGYKRGTLAAQKCYVDSAEAWTVNDVSVSWNASLVWMSSFMNDRFGGSNPVPYPVNIKVDYSEKYHQVRFTWDKVEGADRYGIAVYLAGKWRVQAQNITDTVYTSPKNLTPGKTYKVAIAARVNGRWDTATAIKYAGTVTIK
;
A
#
# COMPACT_ATOMS: atom_id res chain seq x y z
N ILE A 1 -2.90 16.75 -0.62
CA ILE A 1 -3.52 15.41 -0.49
C ILE A 1 -4.60 15.13 -1.55
N ASN A 2 -5.51 16.06 -1.88
CA ASN A 2 -6.55 15.83 -2.90
C ASN A 2 -6.00 15.38 -4.27
N ASN A 3 -4.87 15.93 -4.72
CA ASN A 3 -4.21 15.46 -5.95
C ASN A 3 -3.80 13.98 -5.85
N ALA A 4 -3.39 13.50 -4.67
CA ALA A 4 -3.07 12.10 -4.44
C ALA A 4 -4.31 11.20 -4.55
N MET A 5 -5.48 11.70 -4.12
CA MET A 5 -6.76 11.00 -4.30
C MET A 5 -7.10 10.83 -5.78
N VAL A 6 -6.85 11.87 -6.60
CA VAL A 6 -7.04 11.78 -8.06
C VAL A 6 -6.10 10.74 -8.66
N LEU A 7 -4.84 10.69 -8.21
CA LEU A 7 -3.89 9.65 -8.64
C LEU A 7 -4.33 8.24 -8.19
N ALA A 8 -4.88 8.11 -6.98
CA ALA A 8 -5.44 6.85 -6.49
C ALA A 8 -6.61 6.37 -7.36
N TYR A 9 -7.55 7.25 -7.71
CA TYR A 9 -8.61 6.93 -8.66
C TYR A 9 -8.08 6.57 -10.05
N ALA A 10 -7.05 7.28 -10.55
CA ALA A 10 -6.42 6.95 -11.82
C ALA A 10 -5.80 5.55 -11.79
N TYR A 11 -5.22 5.13 -10.66
CA TYR A 11 -4.75 3.75 -10.48
C TYR A 11 -5.92 2.74 -10.44
N ASP A 12 -7.03 3.04 -9.78
CA ASP A 12 -8.18 2.14 -9.71
C ASP A 12 -8.83 1.87 -11.07
N THR A 13 -8.76 2.82 -12.00
CA THR A 13 -9.23 2.62 -13.37
C THR A 13 -8.32 1.72 -14.21
N ASP A 14 -7.04 1.60 -13.85
CA ASP A 14 -6.06 0.76 -14.54
C ASP A 14 -4.90 0.38 -13.60
N ASN A 15 -5.03 -0.77 -12.95
CA ASN A 15 -4.07 -1.27 -11.96
C ASN A 15 -2.67 -1.55 -12.56
N GLY A 16 -2.50 -1.52 -13.88
CA GLY A 16 -1.19 -1.64 -14.54
C GLY A 16 -0.34 -0.38 -14.47
N LYS A 17 -0.94 0.79 -14.18
CA LYS A 17 -0.26 2.09 -14.19
C LYS A 17 0.30 2.46 -12.82
N TYR A 18 1.35 1.74 -12.43
CA TYR A 18 2.03 1.90 -11.14
C TYR A 18 2.53 3.33 -10.85
N ILE A 19 2.74 4.16 -11.88
CA ILE A 19 3.14 5.56 -11.68
C ILE A 19 2.11 6.35 -10.87
N TYR A 20 0.82 6.09 -11.04
CA TYR A 20 -0.24 6.77 -10.29
C TYR A 20 -0.27 6.32 -8.83
N ARG A 21 -0.15 5.01 -8.58
CA ARG A 21 0.01 4.48 -7.23
C ARG A 21 1.23 5.08 -6.54
N ASN A 22 2.38 5.11 -7.22
CA ASN A 22 3.63 5.61 -6.64
C ASN A 22 3.49 7.09 -6.28
N GLY A 23 2.94 7.93 -7.17
CA GLY A 23 2.70 9.35 -6.86
C GLY A 23 1.70 9.54 -5.71
N ALA A 24 0.67 8.69 -5.61
CA ALA A 24 -0.27 8.71 -4.49
C ALA A 24 0.42 8.34 -3.16
N ALA A 25 1.33 7.36 -3.18
CA ALA A 25 2.10 6.93 -2.01
C ALA A 25 3.15 7.98 -1.60
N GLU A 26 3.85 8.57 -2.55
CA GLU A 26 4.82 9.65 -2.32
C GLU A 26 4.18 10.87 -1.64
N ALA A 27 2.90 11.16 -1.95
CA ALA A 27 2.17 12.21 -1.26
C ALA A 27 1.96 11.91 0.23
N LEU A 28 1.74 10.64 0.61
CA LEU A 28 1.69 10.26 2.02
C LEU A 28 3.09 10.26 2.64
N ASP A 29 4.11 9.77 1.94
CA ASP A 29 5.50 9.85 2.40
C ASP A 29 5.88 11.30 2.76
N TYR A 30 5.48 12.27 1.92
CA TYR A 30 5.65 13.69 2.20
C TYR A 30 4.96 14.12 3.50
N LEU A 31 3.71 13.70 3.73
CA LEU A 31 2.95 14.08 4.92
C LEU A 31 3.54 13.49 6.20
N TYR A 32 4.11 12.28 6.12
CA TYR A 32 4.71 11.56 7.24
C TYR A 32 6.20 11.83 7.45
N GLY A 33 6.80 12.76 6.69
CA GLY A 33 8.14 13.28 7.00
C GLY A 33 9.15 13.29 5.86
N ARG A 34 8.85 12.75 4.67
CA ARG A 34 9.72 12.88 3.48
C ARG A 34 9.56 14.27 2.85
N ASN A 35 9.90 15.30 3.61
CA ASN A 35 9.80 16.69 3.21
C ASN A 35 11.00 17.50 3.69
N GLY A 36 11.09 18.76 3.25
CA GLY A 36 12.22 19.65 3.55
C GLY A 36 12.47 19.96 5.03
N LEU A 37 11.58 19.53 5.93
CA LEU A 37 11.72 19.65 7.38
C LEU A 37 12.01 18.32 8.08
N GLY A 38 11.84 17.18 7.40
CA GLY A 38 11.91 15.87 8.06
C GLY A 38 10.83 15.70 9.13
N PHE A 39 9.66 16.30 8.92
CA PHE A 39 8.61 16.48 9.94
C PHE A 39 7.27 15.90 9.47
N SER A 40 6.62 15.11 10.31
CA SER A 40 5.28 14.59 10.05
C SER A 40 4.22 15.62 10.41
N TYR A 41 3.40 16.01 9.42
CA TYR A 41 2.27 16.90 9.65
C TYR A 41 1.07 16.18 10.29
N VAL A 42 1.19 14.88 10.57
CA VAL A 42 0.16 14.05 11.20
C VAL A 42 0.56 13.78 12.64
N SER A 43 -0.26 14.26 13.58
CA SER A 43 -0.03 14.09 15.02
C SER A 43 0.13 12.62 15.42
N GLY A 44 1.07 12.34 16.31
CA GLY A 44 1.32 11.01 16.85
C GLY A 44 1.96 10.00 15.89
N TYR A 45 2.27 10.36 14.64
CA TYR A 45 2.90 9.48 13.66
C TYR A 45 4.27 10.02 13.22
N GLY A 46 5.32 9.25 13.49
CA GLY A 46 6.71 9.57 13.15
C GLY A 46 7.50 10.16 14.34
N ASP A 47 8.83 10.16 14.23
CA ASP A 47 9.72 10.57 15.32
C ASP A 47 9.63 12.07 15.65
N LYS A 48 9.27 12.87 14.64
CA LYS A 48 9.01 14.32 14.75
C LYS A 48 7.67 14.59 14.09
N ALA A 49 6.66 14.82 14.90
CA ALA A 49 5.27 14.93 14.46
C ALA A 49 4.60 16.15 15.07
N MET A 50 3.55 16.65 14.42
CA MET A 50 2.71 17.74 14.93
C MET A 50 2.23 17.42 16.35
N GLY A 51 2.59 18.30 17.30
CA GLY A 51 2.15 18.21 18.70
C GLY A 51 1.30 19.40 19.15
N SER A 52 1.36 20.53 18.44
CA SER A 52 0.78 21.81 18.88
C SER A 52 -0.12 22.44 17.80
N PRO A 53 -1.21 21.79 17.36
CA PRO A 53 -2.07 22.37 16.34
C PRO A 53 -2.69 23.68 16.80
N HIS A 54 -2.98 24.58 15.86
CA HIS A 54 -3.86 25.71 16.11
C HIS A 54 -5.30 25.20 16.25
N HIS A 55 -5.71 24.86 17.48
CA HIS A 55 -7.05 24.35 17.77
C HIS A 55 -7.50 24.79 19.16
N ARG A 56 -8.75 25.25 19.29
CA ARG A 56 -9.27 25.82 20.56
C ARG A 56 -9.34 24.81 21.71
N TYR A 57 -9.50 23.52 21.41
CA TYR A 57 -9.61 22.47 22.43
C TYR A 57 -8.35 21.62 22.57
N TRP A 58 -7.58 21.45 21.49
CA TRP A 58 -6.35 20.64 21.50
C TRP A 58 -5.16 21.56 21.79
N ALA A 59 -5.25 22.28 22.90
CA ALA A 59 -4.43 23.45 23.22
C ALA A 59 -3.43 23.20 24.36
N LYS A 60 -3.04 21.93 24.61
CA LYS A 60 -2.13 21.56 25.70
C LYS A 60 -0.81 22.35 25.73
N SER A 61 -0.31 22.78 24.56
CA SER A 61 0.91 23.58 24.44
C SER A 61 0.77 25.03 24.90
N ILE A 62 -0.46 25.53 25.00
CA ILE A 62 -0.79 26.85 25.54
C ILE A 62 -1.19 26.75 27.02
N ASP A 63 -2.08 25.81 27.33
CA ASP A 63 -2.58 25.58 28.69
C ASP A 63 -2.59 24.06 28.98
N PRO A 64 -1.79 23.60 29.96
CA PRO A 64 -1.69 22.17 30.31
C PRO A 64 -2.99 21.51 30.77
N SER A 65 -4.03 22.29 31.13
CA SER A 65 -5.36 21.77 31.48
C SER A 65 -6.15 21.25 30.28
N PHE A 66 -5.81 21.68 29.06
CA PHE A 66 -6.40 21.18 27.82
C PHE A 66 -5.69 19.91 27.31
N PRO A 67 -6.40 19.04 26.56
CA PRO A 67 -5.79 17.87 25.97
C PRO A 67 -4.86 18.21 24.80
N ALA A 68 -3.94 17.29 24.51
CA ALA A 68 -3.21 17.28 23.23
C ALA A 68 -4.13 16.78 22.11
N ALA A 69 -3.76 17.03 20.86
CA ALA A 69 -4.44 16.41 19.74
C ALA A 69 -4.30 14.87 19.80
N PRO A 70 -5.36 14.12 19.47
CA PRO A 70 -5.26 12.68 19.32
C PRO A 70 -4.35 12.34 18.14
N ALA A 71 -3.79 11.13 18.11
CA ALA A 71 -3.02 10.68 16.95
C ALA A 71 -3.90 10.63 15.70
N GLY A 72 -3.31 10.98 14.54
CA GLY A 72 -3.98 10.93 13.23
C GLY A 72 -4.61 12.23 12.76
N VAL A 73 -4.45 13.34 13.50
CA VAL A 73 -4.90 14.67 13.04
C VAL A 73 -3.87 15.30 12.10
N LEU A 74 -4.33 15.74 10.92
CA LEU A 74 -3.52 16.40 9.89
C LEU A 74 -3.51 17.94 10.03
N ALA A 75 -2.31 18.52 10.07
CA ALA A 75 -2.08 19.96 9.91
C ALA A 75 -2.29 20.42 8.46
N GLY A 76 -2.62 21.71 8.28
CA GLY A 76 -2.63 22.34 6.95
C GLY A 76 -1.29 22.24 6.20
N GLY A 77 -0.17 22.36 6.93
CA GLY A 77 1.19 22.20 6.39
C GLY A 77 1.81 23.50 5.89
N PRO A 78 2.95 23.43 5.18
CA PRO A 78 3.72 24.61 4.80
C PRO A 78 2.95 25.58 3.90
N CYS A 79 2.98 26.87 4.26
CA CYS A 79 2.38 27.94 3.49
C CYS A 79 3.35 29.12 3.39
N SER A 80 3.76 29.48 2.17
CA SER A 80 4.64 30.63 1.94
C SER A 80 3.89 31.97 1.88
N TYR A 81 2.56 31.94 1.99
CA TYR A 81 1.70 33.12 2.05
C TYR A 81 1.52 33.60 3.50
N ILE A 82 2.61 34.07 4.11
CA ILE A 82 2.71 34.41 5.53
C ILE A 82 2.32 35.87 5.86
N ASN A 83 1.85 36.65 4.89
CA ASN A 83 1.73 38.11 5.03
C ASN A 83 0.83 38.54 6.19
N ASN A 84 -0.20 37.74 6.48
CA ASN A 84 -1.21 38.02 7.50
C ASN A 84 -0.95 37.31 8.84
N ASP A 85 0.01 36.37 8.88
CA ASP A 85 0.32 35.62 10.09
C ASP A 85 1.37 36.35 10.93
N LYS A 86 0.92 37.06 11.96
CA LYS A 86 1.80 37.85 12.82
C LYS A 86 2.78 36.96 13.60
N TYR A 87 2.40 35.73 13.94
CA TYR A 87 3.24 34.81 14.69
C TYR A 87 4.41 34.32 13.83
N LEU A 88 4.14 33.81 12.62
CA LEU A 88 5.25 33.43 11.72
C LEU A 88 6.17 34.61 11.40
N ARG A 89 5.62 35.81 11.24
CA ARG A 89 6.43 37.01 11.00
C ARG A 89 7.29 37.40 12.18
N SER A 90 6.82 37.25 13.42
CA SER A 90 7.63 37.54 14.61
C SER A 90 8.78 36.54 14.79
N LEU A 91 8.62 35.32 14.29
CA LEU A 91 9.70 34.32 14.16
C LEU A 91 10.69 34.59 13.02
N GLY A 92 10.53 35.71 12.30
CA GLY A 92 11.44 36.13 11.25
C GLY A 92 11.16 35.56 9.86
N TYR A 93 10.05 34.84 9.67
CA TYR A 93 9.66 34.35 8.34
C TYR A 93 9.32 35.54 7.44
N LYS A 94 9.96 35.59 6.27
CA LYS A 94 9.71 36.61 5.24
C LYS A 94 9.41 35.94 3.90
N ARG A 95 8.37 36.42 3.20
CA ARG A 95 7.97 35.89 1.90
C ARG A 95 9.18 35.92 0.93
N GLY A 96 9.43 34.80 0.26
CA GLY A 96 10.51 34.68 -0.73
C GLY A 96 11.92 34.46 -0.14
N THR A 97 12.09 34.47 1.20
CA THR A 97 13.41 34.26 1.83
C THR A 97 13.69 32.82 2.26
N LEU A 98 12.64 32.00 2.32
CA LEU A 98 12.72 30.59 2.69
C LEU A 98 12.07 29.74 1.59
N ALA A 99 12.63 28.56 1.34
CA ALA A 99 12.02 27.58 0.46
C ALA A 99 10.60 27.25 0.94
N ALA A 100 9.62 27.23 0.04
CA ALA A 100 8.20 27.15 0.40
C ALA A 100 7.85 25.95 1.30
N GLN A 101 8.51 24.81 1.09
CA GLN A 101 8.31 23.58 1.88
C GLN A 101 8.81 23.70 3.32
N LYS A 102 9.66 24.69 3.62
CA LYS A 102 10.16 24.96 4.97
C LYS A 102 9.34 26.05 5.70
N CYS A 103 8.33 26.63 5.05
CA CYS A 103 7.45 27.64 5.64
C CYS A 103 6.40 27.00 6.57
N TYR A 104 6.84 26.34 7.64
CA TYR A 104 5.99 25.70 8.64
C TYR A 104 6.63 25.79 10.04
N VAL A 105 5.79 25.87 11.07
CA VAL A 105 6.14 25.86 12.49
C VAL A 105 5.07 25.06 13.22
N ASP A 106 5.48 24.12 14.08
CA ASP A 106 4.55 23.41 14.97
C ASP A 106 4.27 24.24 16.22
N SER A 107 3.28 25.13 16.12
CA SER A 107 2.84 25.99 17.21
C SER A 107 1.35 26.25 17.13
N ALA A 108 0.70 26.32 18.29
CA ALA A 108 -0.73 26.59 18.39
C ALA A 108 -1.06 28.05 18.01
N GLU A 109 -0.07 28.93 17.92
CA GLU A 109 -0.24 30.32 17.44
C GLU A 109 -0.14 30.43 15.90
N ALA A 110 0.36 29.39 15.23
CA ALA A 110 0.69 29.40 13.80
C ALA A 110 -0.49 28.96 12.91
N TRP A 111 -1.61 29.67 12.98
CA TRP A 111 -2.86 29.32 12.29
C TRP A 111 -2.75 29.15 10.77
N THR A 112 -1.82 29.83 10.10
CA THR A 112 -1.71 29.69 8.63
C THR A 112 -1.14 28.34 8.20
N VAL A 113 -0.36 27.68 9.05
CA VAL A 113 0.42 26.48 8.70
C VAL A 113 0.09 25.28 9.57
N ASN A 114 -0.43 25.49 10.77
CA ASN A 114 -0.65 24.46 11.77
C ASN A 114 -2.11 24.34 12.25
N ASP A 115 -3.04 24.99 11.57
CA ASP A 115 -4.47 24.74 11.78
C ASP A 115 -4.84 23.31 11.36
N VAL A 116 -5.97 22.83 11.86
CA VAL A 116 -6.54 21.51 11.57
C VAL A 116 -8.01 21.66 11.17
N SER A 117 -8.48 20.85 10.21
CA SER A 117 -9.86 20.95 9.73
C SER A 117 -10.44 19.60 9.32
N VAL A 118 -11.77 19.53 9.31
CA VAL A 118 -12.50 18.33 8.87
C VAL A 118 -12.14 17.98 7.42
N SER A 119 -11.99 18.95 6.53
CA SER A 119 -11.71 18.70 5.11
C SER A 119 -10.31 18.14 4.88
N TRP A 120 -9.30 18.59 5.62
CA TRP A 120 -7.95 18.00 5.53
C TRP A 120 -7.93 16.57 6.05
N ASN A 121 -8.58 16.33 7.19
CA ASN A 121 -8.64 15.00 7.80
C ASN A 121 -9.48 14.02 6.97
N ALA A 122 -10.58 14.47 6.34
CA ALA A 122 -11.38 13.63 5.45
C ALA A 122 -10.54 13.04 4.30
N SER A 123 -9.70 13.88 3.68
CA SER A 123 -8.80 13.41 2.62
C SER A 123 -7.69 12.49 3.15
N LEU A 124 -7.20 12.71 4.38
CA LEU A 124 -6.24 11.80 5.01
C LEU A 124 -6.84 10.43 5.27
N VAL A 125 -8.06 10.39 5.81
CA VAL A 125 -8.80 9.14 6.06
C VAL A 125 -8.99 8.39 4.76
N TRP A 126 -9.48 9.07 3.71
CA TRP A 126 -9.71 8.43 2.41
C TRP A 126 -8.42 7.84 1.83
N MET A 127 -7.33 8.62 1.81
CA MET A 127 -6.05 8.14 1.28
C MET A 127 -5.45 7.00 2.10
N SER A 128 -5.58 7.06 3.43
CA SER A 128 -5.09 6.01 4.31
C SER A 128 -5.88 4.72 4.12
N SER A 129 -7.21 4.80 3.99
CA SER A 129 -8.06 3.65 3.66
C SER A 129 -7.67 3.06 2.31
N PHE A 130 -7.59 3.88 1.26
CA PHE A 130 -7.18 3.43 -0.07
C PHE A 130 -5.85 2.66 -0.03
N MET A 131 -4.84 3.21 0.63
CA MET A 131 -3.54 2.54 0.72
C MET A 131 -3.61 1.24 1.53
N ASN A 132 -4.37 1.23 2.62
CA ASN A 132 -4.57 0.04 3.43
C ASN A 132 -5.32 -1.06 2.65
N ASP A 133 -6.41 -0.71 1.98
CA ASP A 133 -7.26 -1.68 1.29
C ASP A 133 -6.55 -2.28 0.06
N ARG A 134 -5.73 -1.49 -0.62
CA ARG A 134 -5.03 -1.91 -1.84
C ARG A 134 -3.66 -2.53 -1.55
N PHE A 135 -2.97 -2.09 -0.48
CA PHE A 135 -1.57 -2.41 -0.22
C PHE A 135 -1.22 -2.72 1.24
N GLY A 136 -2.13 -2.45 2.18
CA GLY A 136 -2.02 -2.82 3.60
C GLY A 136 -2.07 -4.33 3.75
N GLY A 137 -0.93 -4.91 4.11
CA GLY A 137 -0.80 -6.36 4.20
C GLY A 137 -1.35 -6.91 5.51
N SER A 138 -2.50 -7.59 5.43
CA SER A 138 -2.84 -8.77 6.26
C SER A 138 -3.99 -9.62 5.72
N ASN A 139 -4.63 -9.24 4.60
CA ASN A 139 -5.50 -10.19 3.92
C ASN A 139 -4.61 -11.26 3.27
N PRO A 140 -4.78 -12.55 3.59
CA PRO A 140 -4.11 -13.62 2.85
C PRO A 140 -4.39 -13.37 1.37
N VAL A 141 -3.36 -13.41 0.52
CA VAL A 141 -3.61 -13.40 -0.92
C VAL A 141 -4.52 -14.60 -1.18
N PRO A 142 -5.73 -14.41 -1.74
CA PRO A 142 -6.60 -15.53 -1.96
C PRO A 142 -5.88 -16.53 -2.87
N TYR A 143 -5.84 -17.79 -2.44
CA TYR A 143 -5.12 -18.83 -3.15
C TYR A 143 -6.08 -19.55 -4.11
N PRO A 144 -5.58 -20.15 -5.20
CA PRO A 144 -6.41 -20.93 -6.11
C PRO A 144 -7.15 -22.07 -5.37
N VAL A 145 -8.47 -22.13 -5.54
CA VAL A 145 -9.34 -23.16 -4.97
C VAL A 145 -10.00 -23.98 -6.10
N ASN A 146 -10.68 -25.06 -5.72
CA ASN A 146 -11.40 -25.96 -6.63
C ASN A 146 -10.50 -26.50 -7.76
N ILE A 147 -9.25 -26.84 -7.41
CA ILE A 147 -8.26 -27.36 -8.36
C ILE A 147 -8.72 -28.72 -8.87
N LYS A 148 -9.00 -28.79 -10.16
CA LYS A 148 -9.31 -30.02 -10.91
C LYS A 148 -8.10 -30.49 -11.68
N VAL A 149 -7.95 -31.81 -11.77
CA VAL A 149 -6.79 -32.46 -12.39
C VAL A 149 -7.27 -33.49 -13.40
N ASP A 150 -6.97 -33.26 -14.67
CA ASP A 150 -7.27 -34.18 -15.77
C ASP A 150 -5.98 -34.80 -16.30
N TYR A 151 -6.06 -36.09 -16.67
CA TYR A 151 -4.92 -36.86 -17.15
C TYR A 151 -5.11 -37.24 -18.62
N SER A 152 -4.03 -37.14 -19.39
CA SER A 152 -3.97 -37.68 -20.74
C SER A 152 -3.00 -38.86 -20.77
N GLU A 153 -3.52 -40.09 -20.80
CA GLU A 153 -2.70 -41.31 -20.94
C GLU A 153 -1.95 -41.33 -22.28
N LYS A 154 -2.59 -40.83 -23.36
CA LYS A 154 -1.97 -40.75 -24.69
C LYS A 154 -0.70 -39.90 -24.72
N TYR A 155 -0.63 -38.84 -23.92
CA TYR A 155 0.50 -37.89 -23.91
C TYR A 155 1.30 -37.90 -22.61
N HIS A 156 0.89 -38.72 -21.63
CA HIS A 156 1.34 -38.68 -20.24
C HIS A 156 1.48 -37.24 -19.72
N GLN A 157 0.36 -36.50 -19.80
CA GLN A 157 0.25 -35.10 -19.38
C GLN A 157 -0.80 -34.95 -18.29
N VAL A 158 -0.65 -33.86 -17.53
CA VAL A 158 -1.62 -33.41 -16.55
C VAL A 158 -2.09 -32.01 -16.92
N ARG A 159 -3.41 -31.80 -16.86
CA ARG A 159 -4.03 -30.48 -16.93
C ARG A 159 -4.60 -30.12 -15.57
N PHE A 160 -4.25 -28.93 -15.09
CA PHE A 160 -4.80 -28.31 -13.90
C PHE A 160 -5.76 -27.20 -14.30
N THR A 161 -6.92 -27.15 -13.66
CA THR A 161 -7.89 -26.05 -13.80
C THR A 161 -8.29 -25.57 -12.41
N TRP A 162 -8.46 -24.28 -12.19
CA TRP A 162 -8.85 -23.70 -10.90
C TRP A 162 -9.83 -22.54 -11.07
N ASP A 163 -10.43 -22.09 -9.97
CA ASP A 163 -11.29 -20.91 -9.98
C ASP A 163 -10.47 -19.62 -10.02
N LYS A 164 -10.98 -18.60 -10.70
CA LYS A 164 -10.33 -17.30 -10.79
C LYS A 164 -10.22 -16.68 -9.39
N VAL A 165 -8.98 -16.39 -8.98
CA VAL A 165 -8.68 -15.60 -7.79
C VAL A 165 -8.98 -14.13 -8.08
N GLU A 166 -9.78 -13.51 -7.21
CA GLU A 166 -10.10 -12.09 -7.32
C GLU A 166 -8.84 -11.23 -7.20
N GLY A 167 -8.68 -10.26 -8.11
CA GLY A 167 -7.50 -9.39 -8.16
C GLY A 167 -6.22 -10.06 -8.64
N ALA A 168 -6.25 -11.35 -9.02
CA ALA A 168 -5.06 -12.02 -9.55
C ALA A 168 -4.75 -11.57 -10.98
N ASP A 169 -3.52 -11.10 -11.19
CA ASP A 169 -3.04 -10.69 -12.50
C ASP A 169 -2.22 -11.78 -13.19
N ARG A 170 -1.65 -12.72 -12.43
CA ARG A 170 -0.90 -13.90 -12.91
C ARG A 170 -1.03 -15.10 -11.98
N TYR A 171 -0.75 -16.28 -12.52
CA TYR A 171 -0.56 -17.53 -11.77
C TYR A 171 0.80 -18.16 -12.06
N GLY A 172 1.24 -19.01 -11.14
CA GLY A 172 2.49 -19.75 -11.20
C GLY A 172 2.32 -21.16 -10.68
N ILE A 173 3.04 -22.10 -11.29
CA ILE A 173 3.05 -23.52 -10.95
C ILE A 173 4.43 -23.88 -10.45
N ALA A 174 4.51 -24.46 -9.25
CA ALA A 174 5.74 -24.98 -8.69
C ALA A 174 5.61 -26.47 -8.38
N VAL A 175 6.71 -27.20 -8.55
CA VAL A 175 6.79 -28.64 -8.27
C VAL A 175 7.92 -28.88 -7.28
N TYR A 176 7.69 -29.74 -6.30
CA TYR A 176 8.70 -30.14 -5.33
C TYR A 176 9.58 -31.25 -5.89
N LEU A 177 10.87 -30.97 -6.08
CA LEU A 177 11.85 -31.87 -6.70
C LEU A 177 13.15 -31.85 -5.90
N ALA A 178 13.63 -33.04 -5.52
CA ALA A 178 14.91 -33.21 -4.82
C ALA A 178 15.06 -32.28 -3.59
N GLY A 179 14.05 -32.27 -2.72
CA GLY A 179 14.06 -31.51 -1.47
C GLY A 179 13.73 -30.02 -1.60
N LYS A 180 13.46 -29.51 -2.81
CA LYS A 180 13.19 -28.07 -3.03
C LYS A 180 12.04 -27.81 -4.00
N TRP A 181 11.34 -26.71 -3.77
CA TRP A 181 10.35 -26.18 -4.71
C TRP A 181 11.04 -25.56 -5.93
N ARG A 182 10.53 -25.89 -7.13
CA ARG A 182 11.00 -25.32 -8.40
C ARG A 182 9.80 -24.81 -9.20
N VAL A 183 9.87 -23.56 -9.66
CA VAL A 183 8.86 -22.99 -10.55
C VAL A 183 8.96 -23.66 -11.92
N GLN A 184 7.87 -24.25 -12.38
CA GLN A 184 7.76 -24.89 -13.70
C GLN A 184 7.15 -23.95 -14.75
N ALA A 185 6.20 -23.12 -14.31
CA ALA A 185 5.59 -22.11 -15.17
C ALA A 185 5.24 -20.90 -14.33
N GLN A 186 5.35 -19.72 -14.95
CA GLN A 186 4.97 -18.45 -14.37
C GLN A 186 4.30 -17.60 -15.44
N ASN A 187 3.65 -16.52 -15.01
CA ASN A 187 2.97 -15.56 -15.87
C ASN A 187 1.76 -16.14 -16.63
N ILE A 188 1.14 -17.17 -16.07
CA ILE A 188 -0.11 -17.72 -16.60
C ILE A 188 -1.22 -16.70 -16.35
N THR A 189 -1.96 -16.35 -17.40
CA THR A 189 -3.06 -15.35 -17.31
C THR A 189 -4.44 -15.98 -17.22
N ASP A 190 -4.55 -17.24 -17.65
CA ASP A 190 -5.75 -18.04 -17.59
C ASP A 190 -5.81 -18.83 -16.27
N THR A 191 -6.91 -19.55 -16.04
CA THR A 191 -7.07 -20.44 -14.88
C THR A 191 -6.84 -21.92 -15.22
N VAL A 192 -6.04 -22.17 -16.26
CA VAL A 192 -5.67 -23.50 -16.73
C VAL A 192 -4.18 -23.59 -17.01
N TYR A 193 -3.59 -24.75 -16.70
CA TYR A 193 -2.21 -25.09 -17.06
C TYR A 193 -2.13 -26.55 -17.48
N THR A 194 -1.43 -26.83 -18.58
CA THR A 194 -1.10 -28.20 -19.00
C THR A 194 0.40 -28.41 -18.89
N SER A 195 0.83 -29.48 -18.22
CA SER A 195 2.24 -29.85 -18.06
C SER A 195 2.91 -30.13 -19.42
N PRO A 196 4.24 -30.19 -19.50
CA PRO A 196 4.93 -30.79 -20.65
C PRO A 196 4.49 -32.23 -20.92
N LYS A 197 4.64 -32.68 -22.17
CA LYS A 197 4.36 -34.07 -22.62
C LYS A 197 5.38 -35.05 -22.05
N ASN A 198 4.99 -36.34 -22.05
CA ASN A 198 5.84 -37.48 -21.75
C ASN A 198 6.40 -37.45 -20.32
N LEU A 199 5.58 -37.06 -19.34
CA LEU A 199 5.94 -37.26 -17.95
C LEU A 199 6.01 -38.77 -17.67
N THR A 200 6.89 -39.18 -16.76
CA THR A 200 7.10 -40.60 -16.47
C THR A 200 5.88 -41.21 -15.75
N PRO A 201 5.20 -42.22 -16.32
CA PRO A 201 4.10 -42.90 -15.65
C PRO A 201 4.52 -43.51 -14.31
N GLY A 202 3.60 -43.50 -13.34
CA GLY A 202 3.83 -43.97 -11.98
C GLY A 202 4.64 -43.02 -11.08
N LYS A 203 5.17 -41.91 -11.61
CA LYS A 203 5.80 -40.89 -10.76
C LYS A 203 4.75 -39.99 -10.11
N THR A 204 4.96 -39.70 -8.82
CA THR A 204 4.15 -38.75 -8.05
C THR A 204 4.92 -37.46 -7.83
N TYR A 205 4.25 -36.33 -8.06
CA TYR A 205 4.79 -34.99 -7.87
C TYR A 205 3.92 -34.21 -6.87
N LYS A 206 4.56 -33.44 -6.00
CA LYS A 206 3.86 -32.44 -5.17
C LYS A 206 3.85 -31.11 -5.93
N VAL A 207 2.68 -30.52 -6.11
CA VAL A 207 2.45 -29.34 -6.97
C VAL A 207 1.75 -28.25 -6.18
N ALA A 208 2.24 -27.02 -6.30
CA ALA A 208 1.65 -25.82 -5.75
C ALA A 208 1.23 -24.87 -6.88
N ILE A 209 0.07 -24.25 -6.74
CA ILE A 209 -0.43 -23.20 -7.64
C ILE A 209 -0.50 -21.92 -6.82
N ALA A 210 0.21 -20.88 -7.23
CA ALA A 210 0.21 -19.58 -6.59
C ALA A 210 -0.49 -18.54 -7.48
N ALA A 211 -1.24 -17.63 -6.85
CA ALA A 211 -1.73 -16.43 -7.49
C ALA A 211 -0.79 -15.25 -7.20
N ARG A 212 -0.72 -14.31 -8.14
CA ARG A 212 -0.10 -13.01 -7.96
C ARG A 212 -1.21 -11.97 -7.88
N VAL A 213 -1.28 -11.25 -6.77
CA VAL A 213 -2.26 -10.18 -6.55
C VAL A 213 -1.49 -8.92 -6.18
N ASN A 214 -1.80 -7.80 -6.85
CA ASN A 214 -1.10 -6.52 -6.65
C ASN A 214 0.43 -6.64 -6.76
N GLY A 215 0.91 -7.49 -7.68
CA GLY A 215 2.34 -7.74 -7.91
C GLY A 215 3.01 -8.64 -6.88
N ARG A 216 2.30 -9.13 -5.86
CA ARG A 216 2.83 -10.01 -4.81
C ARG A 216 2.37 -11.46 -5.00
N TRP A 217 3.29 -12.40 -4.82
CA TRP A 217 3.00 -13.82 -4.77
C TRP A 217 2.82 -14.26 -3.32
N ASP A 218 1.81 -15.07 -3.03
CA ASP A 218 1.72 -15.80 -1.75
C ASP A 218 2.17 -17.24 -1.93
N THR A 219 3.49 -17.41 -1.90
CA THR A 219 4.11 -18.73 -2.02
C THR A 219 3.91 -19.57 -0.76
N ALA A 220 3.75 -18.95 0.42
CA ALA A 220 3.62 -19.67 1.68
C ALA A 220 2.29 -20.42 1.72
N THR A 221 1.19 -19.75 1.40
CA THR A 221 -0.14 -20.35 1.31
C THR A 221 -0.21 -21.37 0.18
N ALA A 222 0.36 -21.07 -0.99
CA ALA A 222 0.42 -22.02 -2.11
C ALA A 222 1.14 -23.33 -1.73
N ILE A 223 2.25 -23.24 -0.99
CA ILE A 223 2.99 -24.41 -0.50
C ILE A 223 2.20 -25.17 0.58
N LYS A 224 1.53 -24.44 1.48
CA LYS A 224 0.67 -25.02 2.54
C LYS A 224 -0.45 -25.87 1.95
N TYR A 225 -1.07 -25.43 0.85
CA TYR A 225 -2.17 -26.12 0.18
C TYR A 225 -1.75 -26.93 -1.05
N ALA A 226 -0.47 -27.25 -1.18
CA ALA A 226 0.03 -28.03 -2.31
C ALA A 226 -0.56 -29.46 -2.34
N GLY A 227 -1.02 -29.87 -3.52
CA GLY A 227 -1.55 -31.21 -3.78
C GLY A 227 -0.50 -32.16 -4.33
N THR A 228 -0.86 -33.44 -4.44
CA THR A 228 -0.04 -34.47 -5.10
C THR A 228 -0.74 -34.99 -6.35
N VAL A 229 0.03 -35.21 -7.41
CA VAL A 229 -0.43 -35.74 -8.69
C VAL A 229 0.41 -36.96 -9.05
N THR A 230 -0.22 -38.07 -9.44
CA THR A 230 0.48 -39.27 -9.92
C THR A 230 0.22 -39.44 -11.40
N ILE A 231 1.28 -39.51 -12.20
CA ILE A 231 1.16 -39.64 -13.65
C ILE A 231 0.66 -41.03 -14.01
N LYS A 232 -0.39 -41.09 -14.83
CA LYS A 232 -0.96 -42.32 -15.38
C LYS A 232 -0.35 -42.65 -16.75
#